data_AF-A0A7C6XE61-F1
#
_entry.id   AF-A0A7C6XE61-F1
#
_cell.length_a   1.000
_cell.length_b   1.000
_cell.length_c   1.000
_cell.angle_alpha   90.00
_cell.angle_beta   90.00
_cell.angle_gamma   90.00
#
_symmetry.space_group_name_H-M   'P 1'
#
loop_
_entity.id
_entity.type
_entity.pdbx_description
1 polymer ?
#
loop_
_entity_poly.entity_id
_entity_poly.type
_entity_poly.pdbx_seq_one_letter_code
_entity_poly.pdbx_strand_id
1 'polypeptide(L)'
;MPTLKHPVVGEVKWQRLPGADGSVRLLDGWAARNLVTVRVPQLVGVATYDGRCNGDVPWYAPAAGQLRAAFAEIERRGLKTHLRFWGGSYCPRLVRGSTRMLSNHAVGTALDLNPQWNPLGGPASTGTGMVLPLVPVFREFGFLWGGDYQRRKDPMHFEIARLVKAEPEAPVRITLNGKETGLPAKLVDGHVYAPARPLAALLGLQIGFDAETKRVLMGHAGGEPAAIETLMVGGMGWVLVANAAALASARTTWDPLGRVLDMATKPPLTGGGLENRR
;
A
#
# COMPACT_ATOMS: atom_id res chain seq x y z
N MET A 1 -17.27 -14.80 -30.06
CA MET A 1 -17.59 -14.36 -28.68
C MET A 1 -17.20 -12.90 -28.53
N PRO A 2 -17.96 -12.08 -27.78
CA PRO A 2 -17.57 -10.70 -27.50
C PRO A 2 -16.18 -10.63 -26.85
N THR A 3 -15.37 -9.67 -27.26
CA THR A 3 -13.99 -9.48 -26.77
C THR A 3 -13.72 -8.00 -26.59
N LEU A 4 -13.21 -7.63 -25.43
CA LEU A 4 -12.62 -6.32 -25.19
C LEU A 4 -11.17 -6.36 -25.68
N LYS A 5 -10.77 -5.38 -26.50
CA LYS A 5 -9.37 -5.10 -26.82
C LYS A 5 -8.93 -3.91 -25.99
N HIS A 6 -8.30 -4.16 -24.85
CA HIS A 6 -7.87 -3.12 -23.93
C HIS A 6 -6.38 -2.82 -24.15
N PRO A 7 -5.95 -1.54 -24.22
CA PRO A 7 -4.55 -1.18 -24.49
C PRO A 7 -3.57 -1.69 -23.43
N VAL A 8 -4.03 -1.83 -22.18
CA VAL A 8 -3.21 -2.29 -21.04
C VAL A 8 -3.34 -3.78 -20.73
N VAL A 9 -4.55 -4.35 -20.77
CA VAL A 9 -4.81 -5.72 -20.32
C VAL A 9 -4.89 -6.73 -21.46
N GLY A 10 -4.77 -6.27 -22.70
CA GLY A 10 -4.89 -7.10 -23.89
C GLY A 10 -6.32 -7.53 -24.18
N GLU A 11 -6.48 -8.73 -24.72
CA GLU A 11 -7.78 -9.27 -25.11
C GLU A 11 -8.49 -9.96 -23.94
N VAL A 12 -9.73 -9.57 -23.68
CA VAL A 12 -10.58 -10.17 -22.64
C VAL A 12 -11.87 -10.66 -23.25
N LYS A 13 -12.08 -11.97 -23.25
CA LYS A 13 -13.36 -12.57 -23.67
C LYS A 13 -14.37 -12.48 -22.54
N TRP A 14 -15.61 -12.19 -22.89
CA TRP A 14 -16.69 -12.03 -21.92
C TRP A 14 -18.03 -12.52 -22.47
N GLN A 15 -18.94 -12.84 -21.55
CA GLN A 15 -20.31 -13.20 -21.85
C GLN A 15 -21.25 -12.35 -21.01
N ARG A 16 -22.27 -11.76 -21.63
CA ARG A 16 -23.32 -11.06 -20.89
C ARG A 16 -24.14 -12.06 -20.08
N LEU A 17 -24.39 -11.74 -18.82
CA LEU A 17 -25.29 -12.52 -17.97
C LEU A 17 -26.75 -12.08 -18.20
N PRO A 18 -27.74 -12.97 -18.00
CA PRO A 18 -29.15 -12.59 -18.01
C PRO A 18 -29.41 -11.50 -16.95
N GLY A 19 -30.09 -10.41 -17.33
CA GLY A 19 -30.39 -9.30 -16.42
C GLY A 19 -30.40 -7.92 -17.08
N ALA A 20 -31.00 -6.96 -16.38
CA ALA A 20 -31.12 -5.57 -16.84
C ALA A 20 -29.92 -4.69 -16.46
N ASP A 21 -29.09 -5.12 -15.51
CA ASP A 21 -27.99 -4.34 -14.91
C ASP A 21 -26.72 -4.27 -15.78
N GLY A 22 -26.65 -5.09 -16.84
CA GLY A 22 -25.50 -5.16 -17.74
C GLY A 22 -24.35 -6.00 -17.20
N SER A 23 -24.58 -6.85 -16.20
CA SER A 23 -23.60 -7.77 -15.64
C SER A 23 -23.02 -8.73 -16.70
N VAL A 24 -21.73 -9.03 -16.56
CA VAL A 24 -21.01 -9.95 -17.44
C VAL A 24 -20.19 -10.96 -16.63
N ARG A 25 -19.82 -12.05 -17.29
CA ARG A 25 -18.79 -12.98 -16.82
C ARG A 25 -17.57 -12.85 -17.73
N LEU A 26 -16.39 -12.66 -17.13
CA LEU A 26 -15.13 -12.81 -17.85
C LEU A 26 -14.84 -14.31 -18.06
N LEU A 27 -14.49 -14.68 -19.29
CA LEU A 27 -14.31 -16.07 -19.68
C LEU A 27 -12.89 -16.56 -19.42
N ASP A 28 -12.68 -17.84 -19.67
CA ASP A 28 -11.38 -18.52 -19.59
C ASP A 28 -10.72 -18.38 -18.21
N GLY A 29 -11.43 -18.08 -17.13
CA GLY A 29 -10.84 -17.86 -15.79
C GLY A 29 -10.02 -16.57 -15.66
N TRP A 30 -10.25 -15.58 -16.53
CA TRP A 30 -9.41 -14.38 -16.64
C TRP A 30 -9.25 -13.63 -15.31
N ALA A 31 -10.34 -13.37 -14.58
CA ALA A 31 -10.29 -12.61 -13.32
C ALA A 31 -9.36 -13.25 -12.29
N ALA A 32 -9.45 -14.57 -12.10
CA ALA A 32 -8.64 -15.31 -11.12
C ALA A 32 -7.13 -15.28 -11.44
N ARG A 33 -6.75 -15.16 -12.72
CA ARG A 33 -5.34 -15.09 -13.13
C ARG A 33 -4.74 -13.69 -13.10
N ASN A 34 -5.58 -12.66 -13.21
CA ASN A 34 -5.13 -11.31 -13.51
C ASN A 34 -5.47 -10.28 -12.43
N LEU A 35 -6.38 -10.62 -11.51
CA LEU A 35 -6.74 -9.74 -10.41
C LEU A 35 -6.10 -10.23 -9.12
N VAL A 36 -5.68 -9.26 -8.30
CA VAL A 36 -5.21 -9.47 -6.94
C VAL A 36 -5.92 -8.49 -6.01
N THR A 37 -5.98 -8.82 -4.73
CA THR A 37 -6.39 -7.87 -3.70
C THR A 37 -5.19 -7.00 -3.33
N VAL A 38 -5.32 -5.68 -3.51
CA VAL A 38 -4.30 -4.70 -3.18
C VAL A 38 -4.70 -3.97 -1.91
N ARG A 39 -3.78 -3.94 -0.94
CA ARG A 39 -3.92 -3.13 0.26
C ARG A 39 -3.66 -1.66 -0.03
N VAL A 40 -4.64 -0.80 0.24
CA VAL A 40 -4.60 0.67 0.12
C VAL A 40 -5.02 1.28 1.46
N PRO A 41 -4.07 1.50 2.39
CA PRO A 41 -4.37 2.00 3.74
C PRO A 41 -5.12 3.33 3.76
N GLN A 42 -4.94 4.17 2.74
CA GLN A 42 -5.57 5.49 2.63
C GLN A 42 -7.10 5.42 2.46
N LEU A 43 -7.63 4.26 2.06
CA LEU A 43 -9.06 4.04 1.91
C LEU A 43 -9.73 3.47 3.18
N VAL A 44 -8.96 3.05 4.18
CA VAL A 44 -9.51 2.50 5.43
C VAL A 44 -10.42 3.53 6.09
N GLY A 45 -11.69 3.16 6.31
CA GLY A 45 -12.68 4.01 6.97
C GLY A 45 -13.37 5.03 6.06
N VAL A 46 -12.96 5.16 4.79
CA VAL A 46 -13.65 5.99 3.78
C VAL A 46 -15.04 5.39 3.52
N ALA A 47 -16.07 6.23 3.41
CA ALA A 47 -17.43 5.75 3.14
C ALA A 47 -17.50 5.02 1.79
N THR A 48 -18.32 3.98 1.69
CA THR A 48 -18.61 3.25 0.45
C THR A 48 -20.06 2.78 0.47
N TYR A 49 -20.54 2.15 -0.61
CA TYR A 49 -21.95 1.78 -0.74
C TYR A 49 -22.45 0.89 0.41
N ASP A 50 -21.61 -0.03 0.90
CA ASP A 50 -21.94 -0.98 1.95
C ASP A 50 -21.24 -0.65 3.30
N GLY A 51 -21.07 0.64 3.59
CA GLY A 51 -20.53 1.12 4.88
C GLY A 51 -19.19 1.82 4.75
N ARG A 52 -18.10 1.21 5.25
CA ARG A 52 -16.75 1.78 5.19
C ARG A 52 -15.79 0.84 4.48
N CYS A 53 -14.98 1.39 3.57
CA CYS A 53 -13.95 0.64 2.88
C CYS A 53 -12.93 0.13 3.91
N ASN A 54 -12.65 -1.18 3.86
CA ASN A 54 -11.66 -1.80 4.73
C ASN A 54 -10.22 -1.52 4.25
N GLY A 55 -10.03 -0.97 3.04
CA GLY A 55 -8.75 -0.71 2.40
C GLY A 55 -8.26 -1.81 1.45
N ASP A 56 -9.02 -2.89 1.25
CA ASP A 56 -8.67 -3.99 0.36
C ASP A 56 -9.42 -3.85 -0.97
N VAL A 57 -8.66 -3.75 -2.06
CA VAL A 57 -9.17 -3.33 -3.37
C VAL A 57 -8.81 -4.38 -4.42
N PRO A 58 -9.79 -5.04 -5.07
CA PRO A 58 -9.51 -5.87 -6.24
C PRO A 58 -8.96 -5.01 -7.38
N TRP A 59 -7.84 -5.42 -7.95
CA TRP A 59 -7.14 -4.64 -8.98
C TRP A 59 -6.38 -5.53 -9.95
N TYR A 60 -6.12 -5.02 -11.15
CA TYR A 60 -5.26 -5.68 -12.13
C TYR A 60 -3.82 -5.80 -11.61
N ALA A 61 -3.33 -7.03 -11.50
CA ALA A 61 -2.09 -7.34 -10.78
C ALA A 61 -0.86 -6.58 -11.30
N PRO A 62 -0.62 -6.45 -12.62
CA PRO A 62 0.48 -5.65 -13.14
C PRO A 62 0.45 -4.17 -12.75
N ALA A 63 -0.72 -3.62 -12.39
CA ALA A 63 -0.89 -2.22 -11.98
C ALA A 63 -0.99 -2.04 -10.45
N ALA A 64 -0.80 -3.10 -9.65
CA ALA A 64 -0.97 -3.04 -8.20
C ALA A 64 0.01 -2.06 -7.51
N GLY A 65 1.29 -2.05 -7.92
CA GLY A 65 2.29 -1.13 -7.38
C GLY A 65 1.97 0.34 -7.70
N GLN A 66 1.52 0.59 -8.93
CA GLN A 66 1.11 1.91 -9.42
C GLN A 66 -0.11 2.45 -8.65
N LEU A 67 -1.09 1.59 -8.34
CA LEU A 67 -2.23 1.96 -7.48
C LEU A 67 -1.76 2.37 -6.08
N ARG A 68 -0.94 1.54 -5.42
CA ARG A 68 -0.41 1.85 -4.08
C ARG A 68 0.36 3.16 -4.06
N ALA A 69 1.23 3.36 -5.05
CA ALA A 69 2.06 4.55 -5.15
C ALA A 69 1.21 5.82 -5.35
N ALA A 70 0.16 5.76 -6.19
CA ALA A 70 -0.75 6.89 -6.38
C ALA A 70 -1.45 7.30 -5.07
N PHE A 71 -1.99 6.34 -4.30
CA PHE A 71 -2.64 6.65 -3.03
C PHE A 71 -1.67 7.09 -1.93
N ALA A 72 -0.46 6.52 -1.88
CA ALA A 72 0.59 7.00 -0.98
C ALA A 72 0.99 8.44 -1.30
N GLU A 73 1.07 8.80 -2.59
CA GLU A 73 1.38 10.16 -3.01
C GLU A 73 0.26 11.15 -2.68
N ILE A 74 -1.01 10.74 -2.80
CA ILE A 74 -2.16 11.53 -2.32
C ILE A 74 -1.99 11.87 -0.84
N GLU A 75 -1.60 10.90 -0.01
CA GLU A 75 -1.33 11.13 1.40
C GLU A 75 -0.14 12.05 1.63
N ARG A 76 0.98 11.79 0.94
CA ARG A 76 2.20 12.60 1.04
C ARG A 76 1.96 14.08 0.72
N ARG A 77 1.05 14.36 -0.23
CA ARG A 77 0.66 15.73 -0.60
C ARG A 77 -0.42 16.35 0.31
N GLY A 78 -0.86 15.65 1.36
CA GLY A 78 -1.92 16.12 2.26
C GLY A 78 -3.33 16.11 1.64
N LEU A 79 -3.53 15.37 0.55
CA LEU A 79 -4.77 15.37 -0.23
C LEU A 79 -5.79 14.31 0.20
N LYS A 80 -5.53 13.56 1.28
CA LYS A 80 -6.43 12.51 1.78
C LYS A 80 -7.84 13.00 2.10
N THR A 81 -8.01 14.27 2.45
CA THR A 81 -9.31 14.89 2.75
C THR A 81 -10.27 14.92 1.55
N HIS A 82 -9.75 14.69 0.33
CA HIS A 82 -10.53 14.54 -0.89
C HIS A 82 -11.06 13.10 -1.10
N LEU A 83 -10.59 12.10 -0.35
CA LEU A 83 -11.08 10.72 -0.42
C LEU A 83 -12.33 10.56 0.47
N ARG A 84 -13.47 11.11 0.06
CA ARG A 84 -14.69 11.14 0.90
C ARG A 84 -15.57 9.92 0.71
N PHE A 85 -15.62 9.37 -0.51
CA PHE A 85 -16.39 8.18 -0.81
C PHE A 85 -15.67 7.31 -1.85
N TRP A 86 -15.60 6.01 -1.59
CA TRP A 86 -15.03 4.98 -2.46
C TRP A 86 -16.14 4.32 -3.28
N GLY A 87 -16.15 4.56 -4.59
CA GLY A 87 -17.14 4.02 -5.54
C GLY A 87 -16.82 2.62 -6.05
N GLY A 88 -15.69 2.03 -5.65
CA GLY A 88 -15.25 0.71 -6.09
C GLY A 88 -14.25 0.74 -7.24
N SER A 89 -13.61 -0.40 -7.47
CA SER A 89 -12.61 -0.62 -8.52
C SER A 89 -12.90 -1.79 -9.46
N TYR A 90 -13.80 -2.67 -9.06
CA TYR A 90 -14.08 -3.90 -9.78
C TYR A 90 -15.57 -4.19 -9.78
N CYS A 91 -16.15 -4.16 -10.98
CA CYS A 91 -17.54 -4.47 -11.23
C CYS A 91 -17.65 -5.04 -12.66
N PRO A 92 -17.75 -6.38 -12.82
CA PRO A 92 -17.79 -7.03 -14.13
C PRO A 92 -19.12 -6.75 -14.84
N ARG A 93 -19.20 -5.59 -15.50
CA ARG A 93 -20.39 -5.15 -16.23
C ARG A 93 -20.05 -4.36 -17.49
N LEU A 94 -21.05 -4.19 -18.35
CA LEU A 94 -21.00 -3.24 -19.46
C LEU A 94 -21.00 -1.80 -18.96
N VAL A 95 -20.48 -0.89 -19.79
CA VAL A 95 -20.58 0.55 -19.56
C VAL A 95 -22.05 0.95 -19.42
N ARG A 96 -22.35 1.86 -18.48
CA ARG A 96 -23.74 2.25 -18.19
C ARG A 96 -24.41 2.80 -19.45
N GLY A 97 -25.52 2.18 -19.86
CA GLY A 97 -26.27 2.48 -21.09
C GLY A 97 -25.74 1.81 -22.35
N SER A 98 -24.70 0.97 -22.27
CA SER A 98 -24.17 0.21 -23.41
C SER A 98 -24.64 -1.24 -23.38
N THR A 99 -24.89 -1.80 -24.56
CA THR A 99 -25.17 -3.23 -24.78
C THR A 99 -23.99 -4.00 -25.36
N ARG A 100 -22.88 -3.30 -25.69
CA ARG A 100 -21.75 -3.87 -26.45
C ARG A 100 -20.37 -3.52 -25.90
N MET A 101 -20.26 -2.54 -25.00
CA MET A 101 -18.97 -2.04 -24.51
C MET A 101 -18.73 -2.48 -23.07
N LEU A 102 -17.68 -3.27 -22.86
CA LEU A 102 -17.24 -3.69 -21.53
C LEU A 102 -16.65 -2.48 -20.77
N SER A 103 -16.95 -2.36 -19.48
CA SER A 103 -16.40 -1.28 -18.65
C SER A 103 -14.97 -1.60 -18.21
N ASN A 104 -14.14 -0.57 -17.98
CA ASN A 104 -12.81 -0.76 -17.40
C ASN A 104 -12.85 -1.21 -15.92
N HIS A 105 -13.96 -0.92 -15.22
CA HIS A 105 -14.26 -1.56 -13.92
C HIS A 105 -14.39 -3.09 -14.05
N ALA A 106 -14.73 -3.62 -15.22
CA ALA A 106 -14.90 -5.06 -15.39
C ALA A 106 -13.57 -5.82 -15.38
N VAL A 107 -12.45 -5.13 -15.56
CA VAL A 107 -11.11 -5.74 -15.63
C VAL A 107 -10.17 -5.19 -14.55
N GLY A 108 -10.72 -4.49 -13.54
CA GLY A 108 -9.95 -4.03 -12.38
C GLY A 108 -8.90 -2.97 -12.70
N THR A 109 -9.13 -2.17 -13.74
CA THR A 109 -8.21 -1.10 -14.17
C THR A 109 -8.77 0.30 -13.94
N ALA A 110 -9.93 0.42 -13.31
CA ALA A 110 -10.57 1.70 -13.04
C ALA A 110 -11.06 1.79 -11.60
N LEU A 111 -11.22 3.02 -11.12
CA LEU A 111 -11.79 3.33 -9.82
C LEU A 111 -12.68 4.56 -9.91
N ASP A 112 -13.69 4.62 -9.03
CA ASP A 112 -14.55 5.79 -8.90
C ASP A 112 -14.38 6.43 -7.52
N LEU A 113 -14.24 7.75 -7.49
CA LEU A 113 -14.14 8.56 -6.27
C LEU A 113 -15.27 9.56 -6.19
N ASN A 114 -15.84 9.72 -5.00
CA ASN A 114 -16.85 10.73 -4.69
C ASN A 114 -18.05 10.75 -5.67
N PRO A 115 -18.63 9.59 -6.05
CA PRO A 115 -19.65 9.49 -7.10
C PRO A 115 -20.89 10.37 -6.84
N GLN A 116 -21.27 10.53 -5.57
CA GLN A 116 -22.40 11.38 -5.16
C GLN A 116 -22.26 12.84 -5.60
N TRP A 117 -21.03 13.35 -5.68
CA TRP A 117 -20.75 14.74 -6.06
C TRP A 117 -20.24 14.88 -7.49
N ASN A 118 -19.95 13.77 -8.16
CA ASN A 118 -19.32 13.76 -9.49
C ASN A 118 -20.11 12.83 -10.42
N PRO A 119 -21.38 13.16 -10.76
CA PRO A 119 -22.25 12.27 -11.50
C PRO A 119 -21.77 12.08 -12.94
N LEU A 120 -21.97 10.87 -13.46
CA LEU A 120 -21.75 10.55 -14.87
C LEU A 120 -22.57 11.48 -15.78
N GLY A 121 -21.89 12.09 -16.75
CA GLY A 121 -22.45 13.08 -17.67
C GLY A 121 -22.51 14.51 -17.11
N GLY A 122 -22.18 14.71 -15.83
CA GLY A 122 -22.18 16.00 -15.16
C GLY A 122 -20.77 16.62 -15.01
N PRO A 123 -20.70 17.85 -14.44
CA PRO A 123 -19.44 18.49 -14.12
C PRO A 123 -18.77 17.85 -12.90
N ALA A 124 -17.46 18.03 -12.79
CA ALA A 124 -16.73 17.72 -11.55
C ALA A 124 -17.12 18.71 -10.45
N SER A 125 -17.24 18.23 -9.21
CA SER A 125 -17.48 19.09 -8.06
C SER A 125 -16.32 20.05 -7.82
N THR A 126 -16.64 21.31 -7.53
CA THR A 126 -15.70 22.36 -7.09
C THR A 126 -15.73 22.59 -5.58
N GLY A 127 -16.54 21.81 -4.84
CA GLY A 127 -16.70 21.90 -3.40
C GLY A 127 -16.55 20.54 -2.72
N THR A 128 -17.56 20.13 -1.96
CA THR A 128 -17.57 18.80 -1.32
C THR A 128 -17.39 17.71 -2.37
N GLY A 129 -16.48 16.77 -2.09
CA GLY A 129 -16.20 15.67 -3.01
C GLY A 129 -15.41 16.05 -4.25
N MET A 130 -14.78 17.24 -4.30
CA MET A 130 -13.91 17.61 -5.42
C MET A 130 -12.79 16.58 -5.62
N VAL A 131 -12.56 16.22 -6.87
CA VAL A 131 -11.50 15.28 -7.28
C VAL A 131 -10.37 15.96 -8.05
N LEU A 132 -10.56 17.22 -8.47
CA LEU A 132 -9.59 17.97 -9.26
C LEU A 132 -8.17 17.99 -8.66
N PRO A 133 -7.98 18.12 -7.33
CA PRO A 133 -6.64 18.04 -6.74
C PRO A 133 -5.97 16.67 -6.88
N LEU A 134 -6.75 15.60 -7.05
CA LEU A 134 -6.25 14.22 -7.20
C LEU A 134 -5.81 13.90 -8.64
N VAL A 135 -6.40 14.58 -9.63
CA VAL A 135 -6.13 14.37 -11.06
C VAL A 135 -4.64 14.41 -11.42
N PRO A 136 -3.86 15.45 -11.05
CA PRO A 136 -2.43 15.47 -11.40
C PRO A 136 -1.66 14.31 -10.78
N VAL A 137 -1.99 13.90 -9.54
CA VAL A 137 -1.34 12.75 -8.89
C VAL A 137 -1.60 11.48 -9.69
N PHE A 138 -2.87 11.18 -9.99
CA PHE A 138 -3.22 9.99 -10.78
C PHE A 138 -2.54 9.99 -12.16
N ARG A 139 -2.42 11.14 -12.82
CA ARG A 139 -1.74 11.25 -14.13
C ARG A 139 -0.24 10.92 -14.06
N GLU A 140 0.46 11.35 -13.01
CA GLU A 140 1.87 10.99 -12.78
C GLU A 140 2.05 9.48 -12.73
N PHE A 141 1.09 8.78 -12.13
CA PHE A 141 1.02 7.33 -12.08
C PHE A 141 0.25 6.74 -13.26
N GLY A 142 0.22 7.36 -14.43
CA GLY A 142 -0.26 6.71 -15.66
C GLY A 142 -1.77 6.46 -15.76
N PHE A 143 -2.58 7.12 -14.93
CA PHE A 143 -4.04 7.09 -15.05
C PHE A 143 -4.56 8.22 -15.97
N LEU A 144 -5.70 7.97 -16.61
CA LEU A 144 -6.58 8.99 -17.19
C LEU A 144 -7.67 9.36 -16.20
N TRP A 145 -8.27 10.51 -16.43
CA TRP A 145 -9.43 10.98 -15.69
C TRP A 145 -10.64 11.09 -16.63
N GLY A 146 -11.77 10.48 -16.25
CA GLY A 146 -12.99 10.46 -17.06
C GLY A 146 -13.64 11.84 -17.23
N GLY A 147 -13.27 12.84 -16.41
CA GLY A 147 -13.67 14.22 -16.61
C GLY A 147 -13.18 14.84 -17.93
N ASP A 148 -12.11 14.28 -18.52
CA ASP A 148 -11.55 14.72 -19.80
C ASP A 148 -12.26 14.09 -21.02
N TYR A 149 -13.17 13.15 -20.81
CA TYR A 149 -13.89 12.50 -21.91
C TYR A 149 -14.71 13.50 -22.71
N GLN A 150 -14.55 13.47 -24.03
CA GLN A 150 -15.15 14.45 -24.94
C GLN A 150 -16.66 14.25 -25.11
N ARG A 151 -17.14 13.00 -25.13
CA ARG A 151 -18.56 12.69 -25.40
C ARG A 151 -19.43 12.72 -24.17
N ARG A 152 -19.06 11.94 -23.14
CA ARG A 152 -19.79 11.86 -21.88
C ARG A 152 -18.76 11.89 -20.75
N LYS A 153 -18.66 13.05 -20.10
CA LYS A 153 -17.77 13.24 -18.96
C LYS A 153 -18.12 12.27 -17.85
N ASP A 154 -17.11 11.79 -17.15
CA ASP A 154 -17.27 10.91 -15.99
C ASP A 154 -16.30 11.37 -14.88
N PRO A 155 -16.62 12.47 -14.18
CA PRO A 155 -15.66 13.12 -13.29
C PRO A 155 -15.30 12.26 -12.06
N MET A 156 -16.12 11.29 -11.67
CA MET A 156 -15.75 10.35 -10.60
C MET A 156 -14.68 9.34 -11.03
N HIS A 157 -14.49 9.14 -12.33
CA HIS A 157 -13.79 8.00 -12.88
C HIS A 157 -12.29 8.24 -13.12
N PHE A 158 -11.47 7.27 -12.72
CA PHE A 158 -10.05 7.20 -13.03
C PHE A 158 -9.72 5.81 -13.56
N GLU A 159 -8.84 5.72 -14.57
CA GLU A 159 -8.50 4.43 -15.19
C GLU A 159 -7.04 4.37 -15.63
N ILE A 160 -6.47 3.17 -15.63
CA ILE A 160 -5.10 2.93 -16.11
C ILE A 160 -5.05 3.14 -17.63
N ALA A 161 -4.29 4.14 -18.07
CA ALA A 161 -3.99 4.36 -19.49
C ALA A 161 -2.79 3.54 -19.95
N ARG A 162 -1.79 3.45 -19.08
CA ARG A 162 -0.51 2.78 -19.34
C ARG A 162 0.05 2.21 -18.05
N LEU A 163 0.78 1.11 -18.18
CA LEU A 163 1.63 0.65 -17.09
C LEU A 163 2.83 1.59 -17.01
N VAL A 164 3.02 2.22 -15.86
CA VAL A 164 4.32 2.76 -15.51
C VAL A 164 5.12 1.65 -14.87
N LYS A 165 6.44 1.61 -15.10
CA LYS A 165 7.30 0.90 -14.16
C LYS A 165 7.07 1.63 -12.84
N ALA A 166 6.37 0.99 -11.89
CA ALA A 166 6.41 1.46 -10.53
C ALA A 166 7.90 1.46 -10.18
N GLU A 167 8.47 2.64 -9.92
CA GLU A 167 9.70 2.73 -9.15
C GLU A 167 9.47 1.79 -7.95
N PRO A 168 10.38 0.82 -7.68
CA PRO A 168 10.22 -0.03 -6.51
C PRO A 168 9.96 0.90 -5.32
N GLU A 169 8.93 0.59 -4.52
CA GLU A 169 8.62 1.38 -3.33
C GLU A 169 9.94 1.66 -2.59
N ALA A 170 10.22 2.93 -2.26
CA ALA A 170 11.52 3.33 -1.74
C ALA A 170 12.00 2.32 -0.69
N PRO A 171 13.27 1.89 -0.72
CA PRO A 171 13.74 0.86 0.19
C PRO A 171 13.40 1.26 1.63
N VAL A 172 12.94 0.29 2.41
CA VAL A 172 12.74 0.52 3.84
C VAL A 172 14.10 0.86 4.42
N ARG A 173 14.16 1.95 5.18
CA ARG A 173 15.38 2.37 5.87
C ARG A 173 15.20 2.22 7.37
N ILE A 174 16.29 1.86 8.03
CA ILE A 174 16.35 1.81 9.49
C ILE A 174 17.30 2.89 9.96
N THR A 175 16.84 3.74 10.88
CA THR A 175 17.65 4.74 11.55
C THR A 175 17.82 4.38 13.04
N LEU A 176 18.95 4.79 13.61
CA LEU A 176 19.22 4.72 15.04
C LEU A 176 19.49 6.15 15.53
N ASN A 177 18.63 6.66 16.41
CA ASN A 177 18.66 8.03 16.89
C ASN A 177 18.71 9.05 15.72
N GLY A 178 17.90 8.82 14.68
CA GLY A 178 17.81 9.66 13.48
C GLY A 178 18.94 9.48 12.46
N LYS A 179 19.95 8.64 12.73
CA LYS A 179 21.05 8.37 11.78
C LYS A 179 20.81 7.07 11.01
N GLU A 180 20.96 7.11 9.69
CA GLU A 180 20.81 5.95 8.82
C GLU A 180 21.84 4.85 9.14
N THR A 181 21.36 3.61 9.25
CA THR A 181 22.15 2.46 9.67
C THR A 181 22.76 1.68 8.51
N GLY A 182 22.19 1.83 7.30
CA GLY A 182 22.52 1.01 6.13
C GLY A 182 22.11 -0.47 6.24
N LEU A 183 21.39 -0.86 7.30
CA LEU A 183 20.91 -2.22 7.44
C LEU A 183 19.89 -2.55 6.34
N PRO A 184 20.02 -3.71 5.66
CA PRO A 184 18.96 -4.23 4.81
C PRO A 184 17.67 -4.36 5.62
N ALA A 185 16.55 -3.92 5.04
CA ALA A 185 15.25 -4.00 5.68
C ALA A 185 14.20 -4.58 4.74
N LYS A 186 13.28 -5.36 5.30
CA LYS A 186 12.11 -5.91 4.61
C LYS A 186 10.85 -5.48 5.35
N LEU A 187 9.88 -4.94 4.63
CA LEU A 187 8.52 -4.77 5.14
C LEU A 187 7.72 -6.04 4.82
N VAL A 188 7.28 -6.75 5.85
CA VAL A 188 6.43 -7.95 5.72
C VAL A 188 5.21 -7.73 6.60
N ASP A 189 4.02 -7.74 6.01
CA ASP A 189 2.74 -7.53 6.71
C ASP A 189 2.73 -6.30 7.64
N GLY A 190 3.30 -5.18 7.16
CA GLY A 190 3.39 -3.93 7.92
C GLY A 190 4.48 -3.87 8.98
N HIS A 191 5.27 -4.94 9.13
CA HIS A 191 6.34 -5.05 10.11
C HIS A 191 7.71 -5.00 9.45
N VAL A 192 8.66 -4.29 10.07
CA VAL A 192 10.01 -4.13 9.52
C VAL A 192 10.94 -5.18 10.12
N TYR A 193 11.57 -5.96 9.25
CA TYR A 193 12.54 -6.99 9.59
C TYR A 193 13.93 -6.59 9.12
N ALA A 194 14.95 -6.96 9.89
CA ALA A 194 16.36 -6.80 9.54
C ALA A 194 17.16 -8.09 9.84
N PRO A 195 18.34 -8.29 9.22
CA PRO A 195 19.21 -9.42 9.52
C PRO A 195 19.58 -9.47 11.02
N ALA A 196 19.40 -10.63 11.64
CA ALA A 196 19.48 -10.78 13.09
C ALA A 196 20.83 -10.36 13.69
N ARG A 197 21.94 -10.82 13.09
CA ARG A 197 23.30 -10.56 13.59
C ARG A 197 23.69 -9.07 13.49
N PRO A 198 23.61 -8.42 12.31
CA PRO A 198 23.88 -6.98 12.20
C PRO A 198 23.01 -6.12 13.12
N LEU A 199 21.72 -6.45 13.25
CA LEU A 199 20.83 -5.69 14.13
C LEU A 199 21.21 -5.84 15.61
N ALA A 200 21.53 -7.06 16.07
CA ALA A 200 22.00 -7.30 17.43
C ALA A 200 23.28 -6.50 17.72
N ALA A 201 24.25 -6.53 16.81
CA ALA A 201 25.50 -5.79 16.94
C ALA A 201 25.26 -4.27 17.03
N LEU A 202 24.37 -3.73 16.17
CA LEU A 202 24.00 -2.32 16.18
C LEU A 202 23.38 -1.88 17.52
N LEU A 203 22.61 -2.77 18.15
CA LEU A 203 21.92 -2.53 19.42
C LEU A 203 22.73 -2.92 20.66
N GLY A 204 23.98 -3.39 20.50
CA GLY A 204 24.82 -3.84 21.61
C GLY A 204 24.34 -5.14 22.27
N LEU A 205 23.56 -5.97 21.55
CA LEU A 205 23.04 -7.24 22.02
C LEU A 205 23.95 -8.42 21.59
N GLN A 206 24.02 -9.42 22.45
CA GLN A 206 24.56 -10.74 22.14
C GLN A 206 23.51 -11.58 21.41
N ILE A 207 23.98 -12.44 20.51
CA ILE A 207 23.13 -13.35 19.73
C ILE A 207 23.68 -14.77 19.82
N GLY A 208 22.79 -15.72 20.08
CA GLY A 208 23.08 -17.14 20.17
C GLY A 208 22.05 -17.99 19.43
N PHE A 209 22.27 -19.29 19.40
CA PHE A 209 21.32 -20.26 18.85
C PHE A 209 21.16 -21.42 19.85
N ASP A 210 19.92 -21.69 20.22
CA ASP A 210 19.56 -22.87 21.00
C ASP A 210 19.31 -24.03 20.04
N ALA A 211 20.16 -25.06 20.13
CA ALA A 211 20.07 -26.24 19.28
C ALA A 211 18.89 -27.16 19.62
N GLU A 212 18.43 -27.15 20.87
CA GLU A 212 17.34 -28.00 21.33
C GLU A 212 16.00 -27.44 20.88
N THR A 213 15.76 -26.14 21.13
CA THR A 213 14.52 -25.48 20.71
C THR A 213 14.57 -24.96 19.27
N LYS A 214 15.75 -24.99 18.63
CA LYS A 214 16.02 -24.45 17.28
C LYS A 214 15.65 -22.98 17.15
N ARG A 215 15.90 -22.19 18.19
CA ARG A 215 15.57 -20.75 18.25
C ARG A 215 16.80 -19.88 18.35
N VAL A 216 16.72 -18.69 17.76
CA VAL A 216 17.72 -17.65 17.98
C VAL A 216 17.48 -17.02 19.35
N LEU A 217 18.55 -16.86 20.11
CA LEU A 217 18.55 -16.19 21.41
C LEU A 217 19.18 -14.81 21.25
N MET A 218 18.63 -13.78 21.90
CA MET A 218 19.16 -12.42 21.86
C MET A 218 19.01 -11.74 23.22
N GLY A 219 20.04 -11.02 23.68
CA GLY A 219 20.00 -10.34 24.98
C GLY A 219 21.24 -9.52 25.28
N HIS A 220 21.29 -8.90 26.46
CA HIS A 220 22.47 -8.15 26.90
C HIS A 220 23.60 -9.10 27.33
N ALA A 221 24.85 -8.63 27.24
CA ALA A 221 25.97 -9.35 27.81
C ALA A 221 25.76 -9.55 29.33
N GLY A 222 25.89 -10.79 29.79
CA GLY A 222 25.71 -11.15 31.21
C GLY A 222 24.25 -11.25 31.69
N GLY A 223 23.26 -11.04 30.80
CA GLY A 223 21.85 -11.25 31.09
C GLY A 223 21.30 -12.57 30.51
N GLU A 224 20.17 -13.02 31.03
CA GLU A 224 19.37 -14.10 30.45
C GLU A 224 18.88 -13.69 29.04
N PRO A 225 19.25 -14.41 27.98
CA PRO A 225 18.85 -14.07 26.62
C PRO A 225 17.41 -14.52 26.34
N ALA A 226 16.67 -13.74 25.56
CA ALA A 226 15.32 -14.07 25.14
C ALA A 226 15.32 -14.81 23.80
N ALA A 227 14.43 -15.80 23.64
CA ALA A 227 14.18 -16.39 22.34
C ALA A 227 13.46 -15.39 21.42
N ILE A 228 14.01 -15.14 20.23
CA ILE A 228 13.46 -14.21 19.25
C ILE A 228 12.91 -14.97 18.05
N GLU A 229 11.70 -14.60 17.63
CA GLU A 229 11.08 -15.16 16.43
C GLU A 229 11.86 -14.70 15.19
N THR A 230 12.13 -15.64 14.28
CA THR A 230 12.92 -15.39 13.08
C THR A 230 12.15 -15.77 11.82
N LEU A 231 12.22 -14.88 10.83
CA LEU A 231 11.80 -15.14 9.46
C LEU A 231 13.03 -15.59 8.65
N MET A 232 12.99 -16.80 8.10
CA MET A 232 14.07 -17.32 7.27
C MET A 232 13.88 -16.88 5.82
N VAL A 233 14.83 -16.11 5.28
CA VAL A 233 14.81 -15.65 3.88
C VAL A 233 16.17 -15.91 3.25
N GLY A 234 16.22 -16.78 2.24
CA GLY A 234 17.46 -17.12 1.53
C GLY A 234 18.53 -17.74 2.44
N GLY A 235 18.12 -18.52 3.45
CA GLY A 235 19.03 -19.11 4.44
C GLY A 235 19.52 -18.16 5.53
N MET A 236 19.14 -16.88 5.49
CA MET A 236 19.46 -15.89 6.51
C MET A 236 18.28 -15.69 7.47
N GLY A 237 18.56 -15.59 8.77
CA GLY A 237 17.58 -15.27 9.80
C GLY A 237 17.34 -13.76 9.91
N TRP A 238 16.08 -13.36 9.74
CA TRP A 238 15.61 -11.99 9.91
C TRP A 238 14.76 -11.89 11.17
N VAL A 239 14.90 -10.79 11.92
CA VAL A 239 14.14 -10.56 13.14
C VAL A 239 13.31 -9.30 13.01
N LEU A 240 12.17 -9.29 13.71
CA LEU A 240 11.35 -8.10 13.83
C LEU A 240 12.14 -7.00 14.56
N VAL A 241 12.36 -5.86 13.91
CA VAL A 241 13.22 -4.79 14.45
C VAL A 241 12.69 -4.28 15.80
N ALA A 242 11.37 -4.18 15.94
CA ALA A 242 10.74 -3.76 17.19
C ALA A 242 11.06 -4.69 18.38
N ASN A 243 11.15 -6.00 18.16
CA ASN A 243 11.46 -6.96 19.23
C ASN A 243 12.92 -6.81 19.70
N ALA A 244 13.86 -6.71 18.76
CA ALA A 244 15.26 -6.50 19.11
C ALA A 244 15.49 -5.13 19.76
N ALA A 245 14.83 -4.07 19.26
CA ALA A 245 14.89 -2.74 19.85
C ALA A 245 14.36 -2.74 21.30
N ALA A 246 13.27 -3.45 21.57
CA ALA A 246 12.72 -3.59 22.92
C ALA A 246 13.71 -4.28 23.88
N LEU A 247 14.41 -5.33 23.42
CA LEU A 247 15.47 -5.97 24.22
C LEU A 247 16.58 -4.99 24.58
N ALA A 248 16.91 -4.03 23.71
CA ALA A 248 17.88 -2.97 23.95
C ALA A 248 17.31 -1.72 24.63
N SER A 249 16.07 -1.78 25.17
CA SER A 249 15.37 -0.63 25.76
C SER A 249 15.24 0.58 24.81
N ALA A 250 15.23 0.34 23.50
CA ALA A 250 15.00 1.35 22.47
C ALA A 250 13.51 1.39 22.07
N ARG A 251 12.98 2.60 21.85
CA ARG A 251 11.63 2.80 21.30
C ARG A 251 11.69 2.77 19.78
N THR A 252 10.65 2.28 19.12
CA THR A 252 10.56 2.30 17.66
C THR A 252 9.45 3.24 17.18
N THR A 253 9.70 3.90 16.06
CA THR A 253 8.74 4.78 15.38
C THR A 253 8.77 4.47 13.89
N TRP A 254 7.60 4.21 13.30
CA TRP A 254 7.46 3.92 11.88
C TRP A 254 6.87 5.10 11.14
N ASP A 255 7.59 5.62 10.16
CA ASP A 255 7.08 6.55 9.16
C ASP A 255 6.68 5.76 7.89
N PRO A 256 5.38 5.53 7.66
CA PRO A 256 4.90 4.79 6.49
C PRO A 256 5.12 5.53 5.17
N LEU A 257 5.24 6.87 5.18
CA LEU A 257 5.41 7.68 3.98
C LEU A 257 6.87 7.75 3.56
N GLY A 258 7.77 8.06 4.50
CA GLY A 258 9.21 8.04 4.28
C GLY A 258 9.80 6.63 4.22
N ARG A 259 9.03 5.62 4.64
CA ARG A 259 9.42 4.21 4.80
C ARG A 259 10.65 4.06 5.69
N VAL A 260 10.66 4.81 6.79
CA VAL A 260 11.75 4.85 7.77
C VAL A 260 11.25 4.29 9.09
N LEU A 261 11.94 3.28 9.62
CA LEU A 261 11.80 2.88 11.01
C LEU A 261 12.97 3.48 11.81
N ASP A 262 12.66 4.34 12.78
CA ASP A 262 13.65 4.86 13.72
C ASP A 262 13.63 4.08 15.02
N MET A 263 14.82 3.72 15.50
CA MET A 263 15.05 3.19 16.84
C MET A 263 15.68 4.29 17.71
N ALA A 264 15.01 4.69 18.78
CA ALA A 264 15.47 5.71 19.71
C ALA A 264 15.94 5.07 21.02
N THR A 265 17.24 5.04 21.25
CA THR A 265 17.84 4.59 22.53
C THR A 265 17.80 5.72 23.55
N LYS A 266 17.68 5.41 24.86
CA LYS A 266 17.85 6.43 25.90
C LYS A 266 19.25 7.07 25.79
N PRO A 267 19.39 8.40 25.92
CA PRO A 267 20.71 9.02 26.01
C PRO A 267 21.45 8.46 27.24
N PRO A 268 22.80 8.37 27.21
CA PRO A 268 23.55 8.02 28.40
C PRO A 268 23.19 9.01 29.51
N LEU A 269 22.93 8.51 30.72
CA LEU A 269 22.84 9.37 31.90
C LEU A 269 24.22 10.04 32.05
N THR A 270 24.34 11.29 31.65
CA THR A 270 25.51 12.10 31.99
C THR A 270 25.54 12.20 33.51
N GLY A 271 26.50 11.50 34.13
CA GLY A 271 26.67 11.44 35.58
C GLY A 271 26.70 12.83 36.19
N GLY A 272 25.97 13.00 37.29
CA GLY A 272 25.92 14.24 38.05
C GLY A 272 27.32 14.72 38.40
N GLY A 273 27.67 15.90 37.87
CA GLY A 273 28.78 16.68 38.40
C GLY A 273 28.43 17.07 39.82
N LEU A 274 29.15 16.50 40.79
CA LEU A 274 29.23 17.02 42.14
C LEU A 274 29.77 18.46 42.05
N GLU A 275 28.89 19.44 42.22
CA GLU A 275 29.28 20.81 42.53
C GLU A 275 30.00 20.80 43.89
N ASN A 276 31.33 20.85 43.85
CA ASN A 276 32.11 21.20 45.02
C ASN A 276 31.85 22.68 45.34
N ARG A 277 31.04 22.93 46.36
CA ARG A 277 31.07 24.20 47.08
C ARG A 277 32.35 24.30 47.91
N ARG A 278 33.20 25.26 47.57
CA ARG A 278 34.05 25.99 48.51
C ARG A 278 34.01 27.47 48.14
#